data_AF-A0A4U9W299-F1
#
_entry.id   AF-A0A4U9W299-F1
#
_cell.length_a   1.000
_cell.length_b   1.000
_cell.length_c   1.000
_cell.angle_alpha   90.00
_cell.angle_beta   90.00
_cell.angle_gamma   90.00
#
_symmetry.space_group_name_H-M   'P 1'
#
loop_
_entity.id
_entity.type
_entity.pdbx_description
1 polymer ?
#
loop_
_entity_poly.entity_id
_entity_poly.type
_entity_poly.pdbx_seq_one_letter_code
_entity_poly.pdbx_strand_id
1 'polypeptide(L)'
;MGDVGAERTITNVAAGRLNADSTDAVNGSQLFATNQSIDTLGTQVETNTTNIATNTTNIANNTTNIAGNTNNINELKDDALQWDPAANGGAGAYSAKPQRQLARPRSPT
;
A
#
# COMPACT_ATOMS: atom_id res chain seq x y z
N MET A 1 -3.74 29.41 45.03
CA MET A 1 -4.11 28.15 44.37
C MET A 1 -3.36 26.95 44.98
N GLY A 2 -3.02 27.00 46.28
CA GLY A 2 -2.07 26.06 46.87
C GLY A 2 -0.61 26.49 46.71
N ASP A 3 0.27 25.77 47.38
CA ASP A 3 1.73 25.89 47.31
C ASP A 3 2.28 24.63 46.63
N VAL A 4 3.55 24.63 46.20
CA VAL A 4 4.19 23.46 45.59
C VAL A 4 4.11 22.25 46.54
N GLY A 5 3.54 21.14 46.07
CA GLY A 5 3.29 19.93 46.88
C GLY A 5 2.03 19.97 47.75
N ALA A 6 1.24 21.05 47.67
CA ALA A 6 -0.04 21.24 48.35
C ALA A 6 -1.07 21.85 47.38
N GLU A 7 -1.10 21.33 46.16
CA GLU A 7 -2.02 21.74 45.10
C GLU A 7 -3.47 21.49 45.50
N ARG A 8 -4.38 22.31 44.98
CA ARG A 8 -5.82 22.18 45.23
C ARG A 8 -6.54 21.93 43.92
N THR A 9 -7.51 21.02 43.94
CA THR A 9 -8.47 20.87 42.85
C THR A 9 -9.45 22.04 42.86
N ILE A 10 -9.74 22.59 41.68
CA ILE A 10 -10.79 23.58 41.49
C ILE A 10 -12.01 22.85 40.94
N THR A 11 -13.10 22.82 41.70
CA THR A 11 -14.32 22.09 41.36
C THR A 11 -15.46 23.05 41.00
N ASN A 12 -16.57 22.51 40.47
CA ASN A 12 -17.74 23.27 40.02
C ASN A 12 -17.45 24.33 38.95
N VAL A 13 -16.42 24.09 38.13
CA VAL A 13 -16.07 24.94 36.99
C VAL A 13 -17.01 24.63 35.82
N ALA A 14 -17.84 25.60 35.45
CA ALA A 14 -18.65 25.52 34.24
C ALA A 14 -17.76 25.40 32.99
N ALA A 15 -18.30 24.86 31.89
CA ALA A 15 -17.53 24.76 30.65
C ALA A 15 -17.17 26.15 30.13
N GLY A 16 -15.87 26.39 29.92
CA GLY A 16 -15.36 27.66 29.43
C GLY A 16 -15.68 27.87 27.95
N ARG A 17 -15.74 29.14 27.51
CA ARG A 17 -15.91 29.44 26.09
C ARG A 17 -14.67 29.00 25.30
N LEU A 18 -14.89 28.32 24.17
CA LEU A 18 -13.82 27.89 23.26
C LEU A 18 -13.78 28.80 22.04
N ASN A 19 -13.18 29.98 22.20
CA ASN A 19 -12.90 30.94 21.13
C ASN A 19 -11.56 31.65 21.41
N ALA A 20 -11.03 32.35 20.39
CA ALA A 20 -9.67 32.89 20.42
C ALA A 20 -9.41 33.92 21.53
N ASP A 21 -10.43 34.68 21.93
CA ASP A 21 -10.30 35.75 22.93
C ASP A 21 -10.70 35.28 24.35
N SER A 22 -11.01 34.00 24.52
CA SER A 22 -11.48 33.46 25.80
C SER A 22 -10.36 33.46 26.84
N THR A 23 -10.70 33.94 28.04
CA THR A 23 -9.86 33.84 29.24
C THR A 23 -10.49 32.93 30.29
N ASP A 24 -11.52 32.16 29.89
CA ASP A 24 -12.22 31.26 30.80
C ASP A 24 -11.35 30.02 31.08
N ALA A 25 -11.42 29.49 32.29
CA ALA A 25 -10.84 28.18 32.58
C ALA A 25 -11.60 27.07 31.83
N VAL A 26 -10.89 26.05 31.36
CA VAL A 26 -11.48 24.82 30.82
C VAL A 26 -11.66 23.79 31.94
N ASN A 27 -12.71 22.98 31.84
CA ASN A 27 -12.98 21.92 32.82
C ASN A 27 -12.71 20.51 32.26
N GLY A 28 -12.87 19.50 33.12
CA GLY A 28 -12.59 18.11 32.75
C GLY A 28 -13.47 17.54 31.63
N SER A 29 -14.72 17.98 31.47
CA SER A 29 -15.59 17.45 30.41
C SER A 29 -15.16 17.95 29.03
N GLN A 30 -14.64 19.17 28.94
CA GLN A 30 -14.09 19.71 27.69
C GLN A 30 -12.81 18.96 27.28
N LEU A 31 -11.89 18.74 28.22
CA LEU A 31 -10.68 17.95 27.97
C LEU A 31 -11.03 16.49 27.60
N PHE A 32 -12.02 15.91 28.25
CA PHE A 32 -12.51 14.57 27.93
C PHE A 32 -13.06 14.47 26.50
N ALA A 33 -13.87 15.45 26.06
CA ALA A 33 -14.39 15.47 24.69
C ALA A 33 -13.27 15.57 23.64
N THR A 34 -12.23 16.36 23.91
CA THR A 34 -11.03 16.40 23.08
C THR A 34 -10.32 15.05 23.05
N ASN A 35 -10.12 14.40 24.20
CA ASN A 35 -9.48 13.08 24.27
C ASN A 35 -10.28 12.02 23.49
N GLN A 36 -11.60 12.02 23.57
CA GLN A 36 -12.46 11.12 22.78
C GLN A 36 -12.28 11.33 21.27
N SER A 37 -12.12 12.59 20.84
CA SER A 37 -11.86 12.93 19.44
C SER A 37 -10.48 12.43 18.99
N ILE A 38 -9.48 12.53 19.87
CA ILE A 38 -8.12 12.01 19.65
C ILE A 38 -8.13 10.48 19.56
N ASP A 39 -8.85 9.79 20.45
CA ASP A 39 -8.97 8.33 20.42
C ASP A 39 -9.62 7.86 19.10
N THR A 40 -10.68 8.55 18.67
CA THR A 40 -11.34 8.28 17.38
C THR A 40 -10.38 8.47 16.21
N LEU A 41 -9.58 9.54 16.24
CA LEU A 41 -8.54 9.78 15.24
C LEU A 41 -7.48 8.67 15.26
N GLY A 42 -7.08 8.19 16.44
CA GLY A 42 -6.18 7.05 16.61
C GLY A 42 -6.70 5.80 15.91
N THR A 43 -7.95 5.42 16.16
CA THR A 43 -8.58 4.26 15.49
C THR A 43 -8.66 4.42 13.96
N GLN A 44 -8.95 5.64 13.46
CA GLN A 44 -8.95 5.91 12.02
C GLN A 44 -7.55 5.76 11.40
N VAL A 45 -6.50 6.22 12.11
CA VAL A 45 -5.11 6.07 11.68
C VAL A 45 -4.69 4.60 11.64
N GLU A 46 -5.07 3.78 12.63
CA GLU A 46 -4.81 2.34 12.63
C GLU A 46 -5.50 1.63 11.45
N THR A 47 -6.76 1.99 11.18
CA THR A 47 -7.53 1.49 10.03
C THR A 47 -6.83 1.83 8.71
N ASN A 48 -6.42 3.08 8.55
CA ASN A 48 -5.72 3.53 7.35
C ASN A 48 -4.37 2.82 7.18
N THR A 49 -3.63 2.61 8.28
CA THR A 49 -2.36 1.86 8.26
C THR A 49 -2.57 0.43 7.77
N THR A 50 -3.61 -0.24 8.25
CA THR A 50 -3.98 -1.59 7.80
C THR A 50 -4.34 -1.60 6.31
N ASN A 51 -5.18 -0.67 5.86
CA ASN A 51 -5.57 -0.56 4.45
C ASN A 51 -4.36 -0.32 3.54
N ILE A 52 -3.41 0.53 3.96
CA ILE A 52 -2.16 0.79 3.22
C ILE A 52 -1.31 -0.48 3.11
N ALA A 53 -1.18 -1.26 4.19
CA ALA A 53 -0.45 -2.53 4.17
C ALA A 53 -1.09 -3.55 3.22
N THR A 54 -2.42 -3.65 3.22
CA THR A 54 -3.18 -4.48 2.27
C THR A 54 -2.97 -4.03 0.83
N ASN A 55 -3.08 -2.73 0.57
CA ASN A 55 -2.86 -2.17 -0.76
C ASN A 55 -1.42 -2.43 -1.24
N THR A 56 -0.43 -2.35 -0.36
CA THR A 56 0.97 -2.66 -0.66
C THR A 56 1.13 -4.11 -1.11
N THR A 57 0.50 -5.05 -0.41
CA THR A 57 0.48 -6.47 -0.80
C THR A 57 -0.20 -6.68 -2.15
N ASN A 58 -1.35 -6.05 -2.37
CA ASN A 58 -2.08 -6.14 -3.64
C ASN A 58 -1.24 -5.62 -4.82
N ILE A 59 -0.56 -4.49 -4.64
CA ILE A 59 0.33 -3.91 -5.65
C ILE A 59 1.51 -4.86 -5.95
N ALA A 60 2.11 -5.48 -4.93
CA ALA A 60 3.17 -6.46 -5.12
C ALA A 60 2.70 -7.69 -5.92
N ASN A 61 1.50 -8.20 -5.62
CA ASN A 61 0.89 -9.30 -6.37
C ASN A 61 0.61 -8.93 -7.83
N ASN A 62 0.03 -7.74 -8.05
CA ASN A 62 -0.21 -7.24 -9.41
C ASN A 62 1.10 -7.11 -10.19
N THR A 63 2.17 -6.64 -9.54
CA THR A 63 3.51 -6.54 -10.16
C THR A 63 4.02 -7.91 -10.61
N THR A 64 3.91 -8.93 -9.76
CA THR A 64 4.27 -10.32 -10.11
C THR A 64 3.45 -10.86 -11.27
N ASN A 65 2.13 -10.65 -11.25
CA ASN A 65 1.24 -11.09 -12.32
C ASN A 65 1.57 -10.43 -13.67
N ILE A 66 1.85 -9.12 -13.65
CA ILE A 66 2.26 -8.37 -14.85
C ILE A 66 3.59 -8.91 -15.40
N ALA A 67 4.56 -9.23 -14.53
CA ALA A 67 5.82 -9.84 -14.95
C ALA A 67 5.59 -11.22 -15.61
N GLY A 68 4.72 -12.05 -15.01
CA GLY A 68 4.33 -13.35 -15.59
C GLY A 68 3.65 -13.21 -16.95
N ASN A 69 2.69 -12.30 -17.07
CA ASN A 69 2.02 -12.00 -18.34
C ASN A 69 2.99 -11.50 -19.40
N THR A 70 3.96 -10.67 -19.01
CA THR A 70 5.01 -10.17 -19.91
C THR A 70 5.84 -11.34 -20.46
N ASN A 71 6.22 -12.30 -19.62
CA ASN A 71 6.93 -13.50 -20.06
C ASN A 71 6.09 -14.34 -21.02
N ASN A 72 4.84 -14.63 -20.68
CA ASN A 72 3.94 -15.40 -21.54
C ASN A 72 3.75 -14.74 -22.91
N ILE A 73 3.57 -13.41 -22.95
CA ILE A 73 3.45 -12.65 -24.21
C ILE A 73 4.73 -12.77 -25.04
N ASN A 74 5.91 -12.70 -24.42
CA ASN A 74 7.18 -12.86 -25.12
C ASN A 74 7.35 -14.26 -25.70
N GLU A 75 6.98 -15.31 -24.96
CA GLU A 75 7.03 -16.68 -25.45
C GLU A 75 6.05 -16.92 -26.60
N LEU A 76 4.81 -16.43 -26.50
CA LEU A 76 3.86 -16.50 -27.61
C LEU A 76 4.33 -15.72 -28.84
N LYS A 77 5.01 -14.58 -28.63
CA LYS A 77 5.62 -13.81 -29.72
C LYS A 77 6.73 -14.61 -30.40
N ASP A 78 7.54 -15.36 -29.64
CA ASP A 78 8.58 -16.23 -30.20
C ASP A 78 7.99 -17.45 -30.94
N ASP A 79 6.95 -18.08 -30.39
CA ASP A 79 6.29 -19.26 -30.99
C ASP A 79 5.42 -18.92 -32.21
N ALA A 80 4.92 -17.68 -32.31
CA ALA A 80 4.17 -17.24 -33.48
C ALA A 80 5.02 -17.41 -34.75
N LEU A 81 4.40 -17.87 -35.85
CA LEU A 81 5.04 -17.88 -37.17
C LEU A 81 5.46 -16.45 -37.52
N GLN A 82 6.77 -16.19 -37.57
CA GLN A 82 7.31 -14.89 -37.94
C GLN A 82 7.68 -14.92 -39.42
N TRP A 83 7.47 -13.79 -40.13
CA TRP A 83 7.92 -13.63 -41.50
C TRP A 83 9.43 -13.42 -41.53
N ASP A 84 10.13 -14.25 -42.31
CA ASP A 84 11.56 -14.16 -42.58
C ASP A 84 11.77 -13.60 -44.01
N PRO A 85 12.30 -12.38 -44.19
CA PRO A 85 12.61 -11.80 -45.50
C PRO A 85 13.66 -12.59 -46.29
N ALA A 86 14.59 -13.24 -45.60
CA ALA A 86 15.75 -13.89 -46.20
C ALA A 86 15.47 -15.34 -46.60
N ALA A 87 14.37 -15.92 -46.09
CA ALA A 87 13.93 -17.24 -46.49
C ALA A 87 13.62 -17.34 -48.00
N ASN A 88 13.66 -18.57 -48.53
CA ASN A 88 13.42 -18.87 -49.95
C ASN A 88 14.26 -18.02 -50.93
N GLY A 89 15.53 -17.77 -50.61
CA GLY A 89 16.43 -17.00 -51.48
C GLY A 89 16.05 -15.51 -51.60
N GLY A 90 15.48 -14.93 -50.54
CA GLY A 90 15.07 -13.51 -50.51
C GLY A 90 13.63 -13.24 -50.96
N ALA A 91 12.86 -14.28 -51.33
CA ALA A 91 11.43 -14.16 -51.63
C ALA A 91 10.56 -14.03 -50.36
N GLY A 92 11.13 -14.36 -49.20
CA GLY A 92 10.48 -14.34 -47.90
C GLY A 92 9.56 -15.54 -47.66
N ALA A 93 9.45 -15.97 -46.40
CA ALA A 93 8.54 -17.04 -45.99
C ALA A 93 8.16 -16.92 -44.51
N TYR A 94 6.99 -17.44 -44.12
CA TYR A 94 6.65 -17.63 -42.71
C TYR A 94 7.34 -18.90 -42.19
N SER A 95 8.05 -18.79 -41.08
CA SER A 95 8.67 -19.95 -40.39
C SER A 95 8.38 -19.91 -38.90
N ALA A 96 8.21 -21.09 -38.30
CA ALA A 96 8.15 -21.21 -36.85
C ALA A 96 9.58 -21.07 -36.30
N LYS A 97 9.74 -20.40 -35.15
CA LYS A 97 10.99 -20.55 -34.40
C LYS A 97 11.01 -21.93 -33.73
N PRO A 98 12.15 -22.64 -33.70
CA PRO A 98 12.22 -23.92 -33.00
C PRO A 98 11.93 -23.73 -31.51
N GLN A 99 11.06 -24.58 -30.94
CA GLN A 99 10.74 -24.56 -29.51
C GLN A 99 12.03 -24.74 -28.69
N ARG A 100 12.26 -23.89 -27.69
CA ARG A 100 13.35 -24.10 -26.72
C ARG A 100 13.07 -25.39 -25.93
N GLN A 101 13.65 -26.52 -26.34
CA GLN A 101 13.67 -27.70 -25.49
C GLN A 101 14.55 -27.38 -24.27
N LEU A 102 13.92 -27.18 -23.11
CA LEU A 102 14.60 -27.10 -21.82
C LEU A 102 15.41 -28.40 -21.63
N ALA A 103 16.74 -28.32 -21.75
CA ALA A 103 17.62 -29.46 -21.50
C ALA A 103 17.40 -29.96 -20.07
N ARG A 104 16.79 -31.15 -19.91
CA ARG A 104 16.63 -31.78 -18.60
C ARG A 104 18.04 -32.13 -18.08
N PRO A 105 18.45 -31.68 -16.88
CA PRO A 105 19.76 -32.01 -16.35
C PRO A 105 19.89 -33.54 -16.23
N ARG A 106 20.97 -34.10 -16.78
CA ARG A 106 21.31 -35.52 -16.59
C ARG A 106 21.63 -35.74 -15.11
N SER A 107 20.90 -36.63 -14.45
CA SER A 107 21.24 -37.08 -13.09
C SER A 107 22.62 -37.74 -13.09
N PRO A 108 23.56 -37.36 -12.21
CA PRO A 108 24.81 -38.08 -12.04
C PRO A 108 24.56 -39.45 -11.40
N THR A 109 25.25 -40.46 -11.91
CA THR A 109 25.33 -41.83 -11.37
C THR A 109 26.13 -41.88 -10.08
#